data_AF-A0A2T9ZVV9-F1
#
_entry.id   AF-A0A2T9ZVV9-F1
#
_cell.length_a   1.000
_cell.length_b   1.000
_cell.length_c   1.000
_cell.angle_alpha   90.00
_cell.angle_beta   90.00
_cell.angle_gamma   90.00
#
_symmetry.space_group_name_H-M   'P 1'
#
loop_
_entity.id
_entity.type
_entity.pdbx_description
1 polymer ?
#
loop_
_entity_poly.entity_id
_entity_poly.type
_entity_poly.pdbx_seq_one_letter_code
_entity_poly.pdbx_strand_id
1 'polypeptide(L)'
;MIKHFLLTTLLSLIIVSCGSDNEVDINEFDVSVSVEDLEEGRAPIDPAVNDGRFDLIWKVDDEGAFGYTASFFLSVNSNLDTSNDILFGFVDCDAFGSCDHDTRNDEECYFTNELVMFCGDQDDTIEYDVDEIVDSLPMDAYIIIEACTTFDCATEAHRIRLL
;
A
#
# COMPACT_ATOMS: atom_id res chain seq x y z
N MET A 1 -24.76 60.65 -27.75
CA MET A 1 -24.10 60.26 -26.50
C MET A 1 -25.15 59.95 -25.44
N ILE A 2 -25.53 58.68 -25.29
CA ILE A 2 -26.26 58.18 -24.13
C ILE A 2 -25.65 56.81 -23.82
N LYS A 3 -24.88 56.73 -22.73
CA LYS A 3 -24.40 55.50 -22.11
C LYS A 3 -25.49 55.04 -21.14
N HIS A 4 -25.98 53.81 -21.26
CA HIS A 4 -26.65 53.13 -20.15
C HIS A 4 -25.97 51.79 -19.89
N PHE A 5 -25.55 51.70 -18.62
CA PHE A 5 -24.81 50.64 -17.96
C PHE A 5 -25.67 49.38 -17.84
N LEU A 6 -25.15 48.24 -18.30
CA LEU A 6 -25.58 46.93 -17.82
C LEU A 6 -24.69 46.58 -16.63
N LEU A 7 -25.26 46.60 -15.42
CA LEU A 7 -24.61 46.12 -14.22
C LEU A 7 -25.04 44.65 -14.03
N THR A 8 -24.26 43.72 -14.58
CA THR A 8 -24.37 42.29 -14.25
C THR A 8 -23.54 42.01 -13.01
N THR A 9 -24.22 41.82 -11.88
CA THR A 9 -23.65 41.32 -10.62
C THR A 9 -23.19 39.88 -10.82
N LEU A 10 -21.88 39.66 -10.91
CA LEU A 10 -21.27 38.34 -10.80
C LEU A 10 -21.28 37.95 -9.32
N LEU A 11 -22.10 36.97 -8.96
CA LEU A 11 -22.06 36.34 -7.65
C LEU A 11 -20.90 35.34 -7.66
N SER A 12 -19.76 35.71 -7.06
CA SER A 12 -18.62 34.81 -6.89
C SER A 12 -19.00 33.72 -5.89
N LEU A 13 -19.20 32.49 -6.38
CA LEU A 13 -19.23 31.31 -5.52
C LEU A 13 -17.83 31.11 -4.94
N ILE A 14 -17.66 31.44 -3.67
CA ILE A 14 -16.52 30.99 -2.88
C ILE A 14 -16.78 29.51 -2.59
N ILE A 15 -16.12 28.64 -3.33
CA ILE A 15 -16.05 27.23 -3.01
C ILE A 15 -15.14 27.16 -1.78
N VAL A 16 -15.72 27.03 -0.60
CA VAL A 16 -14.97 26.66 0.60
C VAL A 16 -14.61 25.19 0.41
N SER A 17 -13.40 24.94 -0.08
CA SER A 17 -12.76 23.65 0.10
C SER A 17 -12.43 23.54 1.58
N CYS A 18 -13.15 22.68 2.30
CA CYS A 18 -12.61 22.09 3.51
C CYS A 18 -11.57 21.07 3.03
N GLY A 19 -10.31 21.49 2.91
CA GLY A 19 -9.20 20.55 2.98
C GLY A 19 -9.10 20.12 4.44
N SER A 20 -9.20 18.83 4.70
CA SER A 20 -8.95 18.27 6.02
C SER A 20 -7.43 18.29 6.21
N ASP A 21 -6.90 18.94 7.24
CA ASP A 21 -5.45 19.07 7.50
C ASP A 21 -4.78 17.76 7.96
N ASN A 22 -5.35 16.58 7.64
CA ASN A 22 -4.86 15.25 8.03
C ASN A 22 -4.99 14.30 6.83
N GLU A 23 -4.39 14.67 5.71
CA GLU A 23 -4.35 13.85 4.48
C GLU A 23 -3.25 12.79 4.64
N VAL A 24 -3.46 11.59 4.10
CA VAL A 24 -2.42 10.55 4.02
C VAL A 24 -2.20 10.21 2.56
N ASP A 25 -0.95 10.20 2.12
CA ASP A 25 -0.59 9.90 0.73
C ASP A 25 0.60 8.95 0.66
N ILE A 26 0.54 7.98 -0.25
CA ILE A 26 1.62 7.01 -0.47
C ILE A 26 2.45 7.51 -1.66
N ASN A 27 3.59 8.12 -1.35
CA ASN A 27 4.49 8.72 -2.34
C ASN A 27 5.36 7.68 -3.06
N GLU A 28 5.60 6.55 -2.41
CA GLU A 28 6.41 5.45 -2.93
C GLU A 28 5.81 4.15 -2.41
N PHE A 29 5.62 3.18 -3.30
CA PHE A 29 5.38 1.80 -2.93
C PHE A 29 6.02 0.87 -3.96
N ASP A 30 6.84 -0.06 -3.49
CA ASP A 30 7.59 -0.99 -4.32
C ASP A 30 7.73 -2.34 -3.62
N VAL A 31 7.89 -3.39 -4.43
CA VAL A 31 8.14 -4.76 -3.96
C VAL A 31 9.47 -5.20 -4.56
N SER A 32 10.50 -5.22 -3.72
CA SER A 32 11.84 -5.63 -4.13
C SER A 32 12.05 -7.12 -3.89
N VAL A 33 12.64 -7.81 -4.86
CA VAL A 33 12.95 -9.25 -4.77
C VAL A 33 14.43 -9.50 -5.04
N SER A 34 14.93 -10.66 -4.61
CA SER A 34 16.36 -11.02 -4.74
C SER A 34 16.81 -11.42 -6.16
N VAL A 35 15.88 -11.56 -7.10
CA VAL A 35 16.12 -11.96 -8.50
C VAL A 35 15.69 -10.86 -9.46
N GLU A 36 16.22 -10.86 -10.70
CA GLU A 36 15.81 -9.88 -11.72
C GLU A 36 14.29 -9.94 -11.95
N ASP A 37 13.63 -8.78 -11.89
CA ASP A 37 12.21 -8.63 -12.23
C ASP A 37 11.91 -9.31 -13.57
N LEU A 38 10.84 -10.10 -13.61
CA LEU A 38 10.44 -10.75 -14.85
C LEU A 38 10.06 -9.70 -15.89
N GLU A 39 10.12 -10.10 -17.17
CA GLU A 39 9.62 -9.29 -18.27
C GLU A 39 8.19 -8.79 -17.93
N GLU A 40 7.95 -7.48 -18.10
CA GLU A 40 6.71 -6.73 -17.77
C GLU A 40 6.58 -6.12 -16.36
N GLY A 41 7.67 -5.98 -15.60
CA GLY A 41 7.65 -5.20 -14.34
C GLY A 41 6.85 -5.88 -13.24
N ARG A 42 6.98 -7.20 -13.14
CA ARG A 42 6.39 -8.03 -12.09
C ARG A 42 7.52 -8.59 -11.26
N ALA A 43 7.52 -8.30 -9.97
CA ALA A 43 8.49 -8.87 -9.04
C ALA A 43 8.16 -10.37 -8.83
N PRO A 44 9.02 -11.32 -9.23
CA PRO A 44 8.81 -12.74 -8.95
C PRO A 44 9.10 -13.09 -7.49
N ILE A 45 8.12 -13.69 -6.81
CA ILE A 45 8.26 -14.20 -5.45
C ILE A 45 8.15 -15.72 -5.50
N ASP A 46 9.24 -16.41 -5.16
CA ASP A 46 9.37 -17.87 -5.28
C ASP A 46 9.86 -18.44 -3.94
N PRO A 47 9.09 -19.31 -3.26
CA PRO A 47 9.49 -19.90 -1.99
C PRO A 47 10.75 -20.78 -2.08
N ALA A 48 11.14 -21.21 -3.29
CA ALA A 48 12.37 -21.97 -3.53
C ALA A 48 13.61 -21.07 -3.76
N VAL A 49 13.43 -19.74 -3.86
CA VAL A 49 14.50 -18.76 -4.05
C VAL A 49 14.58 -17.83 -2.85
N ASN A 50 15.76 -17.75 -2.22
CA ASN A 50 15.99 -16.92 -1.03
C ASN A 50 14.92 -17.13 0.07
N ASP A 51 14.49 -18.38 0.22
CA ASP A 51 13.43 -18.81 1.15
C ASP A 51 12.11 -18.02 1.01
N GLY A 52 11.80 -17.56 -0.20
CA GLY A 52 10.59 -16.79 -0.50
C GLY A 52 10.61 -15.35 -0.03
N ARG A 53 11.78 -14.84 0.38
CA ARG A 53 11.92 -13.48 0.87
C ARG A 53 11.74 -12.44 -0.23
N PHE A 54 10.98 -11.40 0.08
CA PHE A 54 10.83 -10.15 -0.65
C PHE A 54 10.80 -8.97 0.35
N ASP A 55 11.14 -7.77 -0.09
CA ASP A 55 11.12 -6.58 0.75
C ASP A 55 10.01 -5.64 0.27
N LEU A 56 9.14 -5.22 1.19
CA LEU A 56 8.18 -4.16 0.96
C LEU A 56 8.84 -2.83 1.25
N ILE A 57 8.66 -1.87 0.35
CA ILE A 57 9.29 -0.57 0.46
C ILE A 57 8.22 0.49 0.27
N TRP A 58 8.13 1.43 1.20
CA TRP A 58 7.15 2.50 1.10
C TRP A 58 7.61 3.83 1.67
N LYS A 59 6.97 4.88 1.20
CA LYS A 59 7.05 6.21 1.79
C LYS A 59 5.66 6.82 1.84
N VAL A 60 5.23 7.20 3.04
CA VAL A 60 3.95 7.85 3.28
C VAL A 60 4.20 9.28 3.74
N ASP A 61 3.39 10.21 3.24
CA ASP A 61 3.24 11.54 3.81
C ASP A 61 1.96 11.55 4.65
N ASP A 62 2.10 11.79 5.95
CA ASP A 62 1.03 11.81 6.94
C ASP A 62 0.85 13.21 7.55
N GLU A 63 1.16 14.27 6.78
CA GLU A 63 1.11 15.68 7.19
C GLU A 63 -0.08 15.99 8.12
N GLY A 64 0.23 16.37 9.37
CA GLY A 64 -0.75 16.78 10.37
C GLY A 64 -1.34 15.64 11.22
N ALA A 65 -1.15 14.39 10.84
CA ALA A 65 -1.56 13.23 11.63
C ALA A 65 -0.57 12.90 12.77
N PHE A 66 -1.02 12.08 13.72
CA PHE A 66 -0.15 11.54 14.79
C PHE A 66 0.66 10.31 14.36
N GLY A 67 0.43 9.85 13.12
CA GLY A 67 0.89 8.59 12.57
C GLY A 67 -0.17 7.91 11.72
N TYR A 68 0.24 6.80 11.12
CA TYR A 68 -0.59 5.94 10.29
C TYR A 68 -0.34 4.47 10.60
N THR A 69 -1.24 3.59 10.18
CA THR A 69 -0.99 2.14 10.11
C THR A 69 -0.83 1.76 8.64
N ALA A 70 0.27 1.09 8.30
CA ALA A 70 0.47 0.43 7.01
C ALA A 70 -0.03 -1.01 7.10
N SER A 71 -0.99 -1.40 6.26
CA SER A 71 -1.49 -2.77 6.15
C SER A 71 -1.16 -3.32 4.76
N PHE A 72 -0.74 -4.58 4.69
CA PHE A 72 -0.30 -5.22 3.44
C PHE A 72 -1.21 -6.38 3.07
N PHE A 73 -1.68 -6.38 1.84
CA PHE A 73 -2.66 -7.33 1.34
C PHE A 73 -2.20 -8.03 0.08
N LEU A 74 -2.49 -9.32 -0.04
CA LEU A 74 -2.42 -10.05 -1.30
C LEU A 74 -3.80 -9.96 -1.98
N SER A 75 -3.81 -9.57 -3.25
CA SER A 75 -5.02 -9.46 -4.06
C SER A 75 -4.84 -10.00 -5.46
N VAL A 76 -5.95 -10.42 -6.08
CA VAL A 76 -6.01 -10.73 -7.52
C VAL A 76 -6.32 -9.49 -8.37
N ASN A 77 -6.67 -8.36 -7.73
CA ASN A 77 -7.03 -7.10 -8.38
C ASN A 77 -6.09 -5.99 -7.93
N SER A 78 -6.05 -4.89 -8.68
CA SER A 78 -5.23 -3.72 -8.35
C SER A 78 -5.88 -2.73 -7.38
N ASN A 79 -7.10 -3.00 -6.91
CA ASN A 79 -7.82 -2.15 -5.96
C ASN A 79 -8.17 -3.01 -4.75
N LEU A 80 -8.00 -2.44 -3.55
CA LEU A 80 -8.29 -3.13 -2.30
C LEU A 80 -9.79 -3.44 -2.17
N ASP A 81 -10.08 -4.71 -1.89
CA ASP A 81 -11.37 -5.23 -1.44
C ASP A 81 -11.12 -6.11 -0.22
N THR A 82 -11.23 -5.50 0.97
CA THR A 82 -10.97 -6.17 2.26
C THR A 82 -11.88 -7.36 2.55
N SER A 83 -12.92 -7.60 1.72
CA SER A 83 -13.75 -8.81 1.83
C SER A 83 -13.20 -10.02 1.07
N ASN A 84 -12.29 -9.81 0.12
CA ASN A 84 -11.74 -10.84 -0.76
C ASN A 84 -10.21 -10.86 -0.79
N ASP A 85 -9.55 -9.84 -0.25
CA ASP A 85 -8.09 -9.74 -0.18
C ASP A 85 -7.57 -10.27 1.17
N ILE A 86 -6.38 -10.85 1.18
CA ILE A 86 -5.77 -11.44 2.39
C ILE A 86 -4.77 -10.47 2.98
N LEU A 87 -5.05 -9.95 4.19
CA LEU A 87 -4.06 -9.24 5.01
C LEU A 87 -2.95 -10.21 5.39
N PHE A 88 -1.70 -9.87 5.12
CA PHE A 88 -0.54 -10.69 5.49
C PHE A 88 0.51 -9.98 6.36
N GLY A 89 0.26 -8.71 6.70
CA GLY A 89 1.14 -7.96 7.59
C GLY A 89 0.61 -6.56 7.84
N PHE A 90 1.04 -5.96 8.93
CA PHE A 90 0.79 -4.54 9.19
C PHE A 90 1.86 -3.98 10.13
N VAL A 91 2.06 -2.66 10.04
CA VAL A 91 2.99 -1.92 10.88
C VAL A 91 2.32 -0.64 11.34
N ASP A 92 2.44 -0.35 12.64
CA ASP A 92 2.01 0.93 13.19
C ASP A 92 3.16 1.94 13.10
N CYS A 93 2.91 3.01 12.36
CA CYS A 93 3.84 4.11 12.08
C CYS A 93 3.37 5.36 12.82
N ASP A 94 3.42 5.34 14.15
CA ASP A 94 3.12 6.47 15.03
C ASP A 94 4.34 6.93 15.84
N ALA A 95 4.17 7.91 16.73
CA ALA A 95 5.26 8.41 17.59
C ALA A 95 5.98 7.35 18.46
N PHE A 96 5.41 6.14 18.56
CA PHE A 96 5.97 4.97 19.25
C PHE A 96 6.19 3.77 18.32
N GLY A 97 5.86 3.92 17.04
CA GLY A 97 5.97 2.93 15.99
C GLY A 97 7.39 2.69 15.49
N SER A 98 7.52 1.72 14.59
CA SER A 98 8.81 1.31 14.01
C SER A 98 9.19 2.08 12.75
N CYS A 99 8.26 2.81 12.15
CA CYS A 99 8.46 3.49 10.87
C CYS A 99 9.12 4.86 11.04
N ASP A 100 9.90 5.26 10.05
CA ASP A 100 10.34 6.62 9.86
C ASP A 100 9.30 7.39 9.04
N HIS A 101 8.74 8.45 9.62
CA HIS A 101 7.70 9.27 8.99
C HIS A 101 8.23 10.11 7.82
N ASP A 102 9.50 10.54 7.88
CA ASP A 102 10.08 11.44 6.88
C ASP A 102 10.92 10.70 5.84
N THR A 103 11.25 9.44 6.10
CA THR A 103 12.13 8.63 5.25
C THR A 103 11.44 7.38 4.70
N ARG A 104 12.19 6.67 3.86
CA ARG A 104 11.74 5.46 3.18
C ARG A 104 11.79 4.32 4.18
N ASN A 105 10.67 3.62 4.31
CA ASN A 105 10.54 2.44 5.15
C ASN A 105 10.75 1.19 4.30
N ASP A 106 11.24 0.15 4.96
CA ASP A 106 11.39 -1.19 4.41
C ASP A 106 11.00 -2.25 5.44
N GLU A 107 10.36 -3.31 4.96
CA GLU A 107 9.95 -4.46 5.76
C GLU A 107 10.27 -5.75 5.00
N GLU A 108 10.94 -6.69 5.67
CA GLU A 108 11.22 -8.01 5.11
C GLU A 108 9.96 -8.88 5.23
N CYS A 109 9.55 -9.51 4.14
CA CYS A 109 8.39 -10.39 4.09
C CYS A 109 8.73 -11.69 3.35
N TYR A 110 7.91 -12.72 3.57
CA TYR A 110 8.17 -14.07 3.12
C TYR A 110 6.91 -14.69 2.54
N PHE A 111 7.06 -15.46 1.46
CA PHE A 111 6.04 -16.36 0.91
C PHE A 111 6.58 -17.78 0.92
N THR A 112 5.88 -18.73 1.55
CA THR A 112 6.44 -20.08 1.75
C THR A 112 5.76 -21.14 0.88
N ASN A 113 6.37 -22.34 0.84
CA ASN A 113 5.80 -23.50 0.16
C ASN A 113 4.49 -24.01 0.77
N GLU A 114 4.13 -23.54 1.97
CA GLU A 114 2.87 -23.87 2.64
C GLU A 114 1.74 -22.91 2.24
N LEU A 115 1.98 -22.02 1.26
CA LEU A 115 1.05 -20.98 0.83
C LEU A 115 0.67 -20.03 1.97
N VAL A 116 1.66 -19.66 2.77
CA VAL A 116 1.52 -18.61 3.79
C VAL A 116 2.39 -17.40 3.44
N MET A 117 1.93 -16.22 3.85
CA MET A 117 2.69 -14.97 3.80
C MET A 117 2.79 -14.35 5.19
N PHE A 118 3.90 -13.66 5.45
CA PHE A 118 4.11 -12.86 6.66
C PHE A 118 5.21 -11.82 6.45
N CYS A 119 5.28 -10.84 7.35
CA CYS A 119 6.33 -9.82 7.41
C CYS A 119 6.94 -9.79 8.80
N GLY A 120 8.23 -9.44 8.87
CA GLY A 120 9.02 -9.42 10.10
C GLY A 120 10.13 -10.47 10.10
N ASP A 121 10.50 -10.94 11.29
CA ASP A 121 11.52 -11.98 11.44
C ASP A 121 10.96 -13.34 10.99
N GLN A 122 11.80 -14.21 10.43
CA GLN A 122 11.38 -15.57 10.02
C GLN A 122 10.87 -16.44 11.21
N ASP A 123 11.17 -16.03 12.44
CA ASP A 123 10.70 -16.65 13.68
C ASP A 123 9.37 -16.05 14.19
N ASP A 124 8.79 -15.08 13.48
CA ASP A 124 7.51 -14.48 13.86
C ASP A 124 6.37 -15.47 13.74
N THR A 125 5.54 -15.53 14.78
CA THR A 125 4.49 -16.54 14.91
C THR A 125 3.22 -16.24 14.12
N ILE A 126 3.17 -15.11 13.41
CA ILE A 126 1.97 -14.65 12.71
C ILE A 126 2.15 -14.90 11.23
N GLU A 127 1.67 -16.07 10.80
CA GLU A 127 1.59 -16.47 9.40
C GLU A 127 0.15 -16.37 8.91
N TYR A 128 -0.03 -15.94 7.65
CA TYR A 128 -1.33 -15.78 7.04
C TYR A 128 -1.48 -16.73 5.86
N ASP A 129 -2.43 -17.66 5.95
CA ASP A 129 -2.80 -18.55 4.84
C ASP A 129 -3.32 -17.71 3.65
N VAL A 130 -2.67 -17.86 2.49
CA VAL A 130 -3.07 -17.22 1.23
C VAL A 130 -3.67 -18.20 0.22
N ASP A 131 -3.86 -19.46 0.63
CA ASP A 131 -4.41 -20.54 -0.22
C ASP A 131 -5.85 -20.26 -0.68
N GLU A 132 -6.61 -19.43 0.03
CA GLU A 132 -7.94 -18.97 -0.38
C GLU A 132 -7.92 -18.12 -1.68
N ILE A 133 -6.79 -17.47 -1.98
CA ILE A 133 -6.58 -16.68 -3.20
C ILE A 133 -5.75 -17.47 -4.23
N VAL A 134 -4.79 -18.29 -3.78
CA VAL A 134 -3.84 -18.96 -4.67
C VAL A 134 -4.42 -20.27 -5.21
N ASP A 135 -5.12 -20.18 -6.35
CA ASP A 135 -5.70 -21.35 -7.04
C ASP A 135 -4.62 -22.27 -7.66
N SER A 136 -3.55 -21.69 -8.22
CA SER A 136 -2.46 -22.43 -8.87
C SER A 136 -1.22 -21.57 -9.07
N LEU A 137 -0.03 -22.15 -8.94
CA LEU A 137 1.24 -21.50 -9.26
C LEU A 137 1.77 -21.93 -10.65
N PRO A 138 2.41 -21.02 -11.42
CA PRO A 138 2.62 -19.61 -11.11
C PRO A 138 1.35 -18.76 -11.31
N MET A 139 1.20 -17.69 -10.51
CA MET A 139 0.04 -16.79 -10.52
C MET A 139 0.47 -15.32 -10.58
N ASP A 140 -0.24 -14.52 -11.37
CA ASP A 140 -0.11 -13.07 -11.33
C ASP A 140 -1.04 -12.49 -10.26
N ALA A 141 -0.51 -11.61 -9.42
CA ALA A 141 -1.24 -11.00 -8.31
C ALA A 141 -0.77 -9.57 -8.08
N TYR A 142 -1.34 -8.94 -7.04
CA TYR A 142 -0.95 -7.65 -6.54
C TYR A 142 -0.64 -7.76 -5.05
N ILE A 143 0.42 -7.10 -4.63
CA ILE A 143 0.54 -6.68 -3.24
C ILE A 143 -0.02 -5.27 -3.17
N ILE A 144 -0.88 -5.01 -2.20
CA ILE A 144 -1.49 -3.71 -1.95
C ILE A 144 -1.04 -3.25 -0.56
N ILE A 145 -0.59 -2.00 -0.48
CA ILE A 145 -0.44 -1.29 0.79
C ILE A 145 -1.67 -0.41 1.00
N GLU A 146 -2.21 -0.41 2.22
CA GLU A 146 -3.15 0.59 2.71
C GLU A 146 -2.49 1.35 3.85
N ALA A 147 -2.33 2.66 3.70
CA ALA A 147 -1.85 3.54 4.76
C ALA A 147 -3.03 4.34 5.30
N CYS A 148 -3.40 4.11 6.57
CA CYS A 148 -4.53 4.76 7.21
C CYS A 148 -4.10 5.58 8.41
N THR A 149 -4.55 6.84 8.46
CA THR A 149 -4.58 7.63 9.71
C THR A 149 -5.92 7.41 10.40
N THR A 150 -6.18 8.14 11.50
CA THR A 150 -7.49 8.14 12.15
C THR A 150 -8.62 8.70 11.25
N PHE A 151 -8.28 9.48 10.22
CA PHE A 151 -9.27 10.26 9.46
C PHE A 151 -9.32 9.94 7.97
N ASP A 152 -8.27 9.31 7.43
CA ASP A 152 -8.11 9.10 5.99
C ASP A 152 -7.28 7.85 5.70
N CYS A 153 -7.43 7.30 4.50
CA CYS A 153 -6.69 6.15 4.02
C CYS A 153 -6.29 6.32 2.55
N ALA A 154 -5.06 5.95 2.23
CA ALA A 154 -4.54 5.85 0.86
C ALA A 154 -4.18 4.39 0.55
N THR A 155 -4.28 4.01 -0.73
CA THR A 155 -3.88 2.68 -1.19
C THR A 155 -3.01 2.77 -2.44
N GLU A 156 -2.02 1.90 -2.53
CA GLU A 156 -1.19 1.71 -3.72
C GLU A 156 -0.96 0.22 -3.97
N ALA A 157 -0.77 -0.16 -5.24
CA ALA A 157 -0.69 -1.56 -5.64
C ALA A 157 0.52 -1.84 -6.53
N HIS A 158 1.26 -2.90 -6.19
CA HIS A 158 2.40 -3.37 -6.95
C HIS A 158 2.12 -4.75 -7.56
N ARG A 159 2.44 -4.92 -8.85
CA ARG A 159 2.24 -6.19 -9.55
C ARG A 159 3.34 -7.18 -9.18
N ILE A 160 2.93 -8.39 -8.87
CA ILE A 160 3.85 -9.48 -8.52
C ILE A 160 3.51 -10.75 -9.30
N ARG A 161 4.42 -11.71 -9.26
CA ARG A 161 4.16 -13.06 -9.73
C ARG A 161 4.61 -14.07 -8.67
N LEU A 162 3.65 -14.81 -8.13
CA LEU A 162 3.94 -15.95 -7.25
C LEU A 162 4.33 -17.15 -8.12
N LEU A 163 5.41 -17.84 -7.75
CA LEU A 163 5.99 -18.95 -8.49
C LEU A 163 5.91 -20.27 -7.72
#